data_AF-A0A7C4ZMV7-F1
#
_entry.id   AF-A0A7C4ZMV7-F1
#
_cell.length_a   1.000
_cell.length_b   1.000
_cell.length_c   1.000
_cell.angle_alpha   90.00
_cell.angle_beta   90.00
_cell.angle_gamma   90.00
#
_symmetry.space_group_name_H-M   'P 1'
#
loop_
_entity.id
_entity.type
_entity.pdbx_description
1 polymer ?
#
loop_
_entity_poly.entity_id
_entity_poly.type
_entity_poly.pdbx_seq_one_letter_code
_entity_poly.pdbx_strand_id
1 'polypeptide(L)'
;GSNFCIPPCLFAWFKGIPIINIESSVRFTKPSKSALLLQPISTMTVLQWEEQKKLLKKGTVVGPLIPKPEIQPWNGGYILVTGGTLGHKKLFDVISESKLNNVVLQTGRVNPEPYRRQHPEWKILEHSAKFYELIAGAEVVVTHFGATILEAIVYKKPTVVVPNPEWTRTA
;
A
#
# COMPACT_ATOMS: atom_id res chain seq x y z
N GLY A 1 -9.67 -7.51 -1.11
CA GLY A 1 -10.84 -6.99 -0.37
C GLY A 1 -10.77 -7.40 1.09
N SER A 2 -11.29 -6.56 2.00
CA SER A 2 -11.39 -6.94 3.42
C SER A 2 -12.31 -8.15 3.61
N ASN A 3 -12.10 -8.96 4.65
CA ASN A 3 -12.95 -10.12 4.95
C ASN A 3 -14.43 -9.73 5.15
N PHE A 4 -14.71 -8.44 5.43
CA PHE A 4 -16.06 -7.89 5.50
C PHE A 4 -16.83 -7.97 4.18
N CYS A 5 -16.17 -8.18 3.04
CA CYS A 5 -16.86 -8.35 1.76
C CYS A 5 -17.46 -9.74 1.55
N ILE A 6 -17.11 -10.74 2.40
CA ILE A 6 -17.57 -12.12 2.20
C ILE A 6 -19.10 -12.26 2.37
N PRO A 7 -19.72 -11.80 3.48
CA PRO A 7 -21.18 -11.90 3.64
C PRO A 7 -22.00 -11.22 2.52
N PRO A 8 -21.72 -9.96 2.11
CA PRO A 8 -22.49 -9.35 1.04
C PRO A 8 -22.28 -10.04 -0.32
N CYS A 9 -21.07 -10.58 -0.59
CA CYS A 9 -20.84 -11.37 -1.80
C CYS A 9 -21.67 -12.66 -1.78
N LEU A 10 -21.73 -13.39 -0.66
CA LEU A 10 -22.57 -14.59 -0.56
C LEU A 10 -24.05 -14.27 -0.82
N PHE A 11 -24.56 -13.19 -0.24
CA PHE A 11 -25.93 -12.75 -0.47
C PHE A 11 -26.19 -12.35 -1.93
N ALA A 12 -25.24 -11.67 -2.57
CA ALA A 12 -25.30 -11.35 -4.00
C ALA A 12 -25.36 -12.62 -4.86
N TRP A 13 -24.50 -13.60 -4.58
CA TRP A 13 -24.50 -14.89 -5.26
C TRP A 13 -25.84 -15.63 -5.12
N PHE A 14 -26.42 -15.67 -3.91
CA PHE A 14 -27.74 -16.27 -3.68
C PHE A 14 -28.86 -15.59 -4.49
N LYS A 15 -28.71 -14.31 -4.80
CA LYS A 15 -29.63 -13.56 -5.66
C LYS A 15 -29.33 -13.69 -7.16
N GLY A 16 -28.37 -14.54 -7.55
CA GLY A 16 -27.94 -14.71 -8.94
C GLY A 16 -27.15 -13.52 -9.48
N ILE A 17 -26.64 -12.63 -8.62
CA ILE A 17 -25.83 -11.47 -9.03
C ILE A 17 -24.39 -11.94 -9.27
N PRO A 18 -23.78 -11.63 -10.43
CA PRO A 18 -22.41 -12.02 -10.74
C PRO A 18 -21.41 -11.33 -9.82
N ILE A 19 -20.37 -12.06 -9.42
CA ILE A 19 -19.34 -11.58 -8.50
C ILE A 19 -18.00 -11.56 -9.21
N ILE A 20 -17.36 -10.39 -9.19
CA ILE A 20 -15.96 -10.22 -9.58
C ILE A 20 -15.13 -10.16 -8.30
N ASN A 21 -14.27 -11.15 -8.14
CA ASN A 21 -13.42 -11.29 -6.97
C ASN A 21 -12.01 -10.82 -7.32
N ILE A 22 -11.46 -9.86 -6.58
CA ILE A 22 -10.19 -9.21 -6.90
C ILE A 22 -9.19 -9.51 -5.78
N GLU A 23 -8.06 -10.13 -6.15
CA GLU A 23 -6.96 -10.35 -5.23
C GLU A 23 -6.17 -9.07 -4.96
N SER A 24 -5.64 -8.95 -3.75
CA SER A 24 -4.75 -7.88 -3.35
C SER A 24 -3.46 -7.90 -4.17
N SER A 25 -3.01 -6.71 -4.57
CA SER A 25 -1.76 -6.49 -5.32
C SER A 25 -0.50 -6.82 -4.52
N VAL A 26 -0.60 -7.04 -3.21
CA VAL A 26 0.57 -7.33 -2.34
C VAL A 26 0.57 -8.78 -1.82
N ARG A 27 -0.27 -9.66 -2.40
CA ARG A 27 -0.35 -11.08 -2.03
C ARG A 27 0.45 -11.95 -3.00
N PHE A 28 1.62 -12.41 -2.54
CA PHE A 28 2.53 -13.28 -3.32
C PHE A 28 2.85 -14.62 -2.65
N THR A 29 2.65 -14.74 -1.34
CA THR A 29 2.99 -15.95 -0.57
C THR A 29 1.77 -16.79 -0.20
N LYS A 30 0.64 -16.15 0.06
CA LYS A 30 -0.65 -16.77 0.38
C LYS A 30 -1.77 -15.92 -0.21
N PRO A 31 -2.88 -16.52 -0.68
CA PRO A 31 -4.03 -15.75 -1.13
C PRO A 31 -4.69 -15.03 0.04
N SER A 32 -5.41 -13.94 -0.23
CA SER A 32 -6.29 -13.37 0.78
C SER A 32 -7.44 -14.34 1.09
N LYS A 33 -7.93 -14.31 2.34
CA LYS A 33 -9.03 -15.20 2.75
C LYS A 33 -10.29 -14.94 1.93
N SER A 34 -10.60 -13.67 1.67
CA SER A 34 -11.71 -13.27 0.80
C SER A 34 -11.54 -13.81 -0.61
N ALA A 35 -10.37 -13.64 -1.24
CA ALA A 35 -10.15 -14.15 -2.58
C ALA A 35 -10.25 -15.67 -2.67
N LEU A 36 -9.69 -16.39 -1.70
CA LEU A 36 -9.75 -17.85 -1.64
C LEU A 36 -11.19 -18.36 -1.47
N LEU A 37 -11.94 -17.80 -0.52
CA LEU A 37 -13.30 -18.25 -0.19
C LEU A 37 -14.32 -17.89 -1.27
N LEU A 38 -14.15 -16.76 -1.95
CA LEU A 38 -15.10 -16.29 -2.96
C LEU A 38 -14.80 -16.86 -4.36
N GLN A 39 -13.59 -17.34 -4.64
CA GLN A 39 -13.23 -17.88 -5.96
C GLN A 39 -14.23 -18.92 -6.52
N PRO A 40 -14.74 -19.91 -5.74
CA PRO A 40 -15.65 -20.92 -6.27
C PRO A 40 -17.00 -20.38 -6.78
N ILE A 41 -17.46 -19.26 -6.24
CA ILE A 41 -18.77 -18.64 -6.55
C ILE A 41 -18.64 -17.38 -7.42
N SER A 42 -17.40 -16.98 -7.74
CA SER A 42 -17.14 -15.79 -8.55
C SER A 42 -17.20 -16.12 -10.02
N THR A 43 -17.78 -15.22 -10.82
CA THR A 43 -17.75 -15.28 -12.28
C THR A 43 -16.30 -15.19 -12.78
N MET A 44 -15.49 -14.36 -12.13
CA MET A 44 -14.07 -14.25 -12.41
C MET A 44 -13.29 -13.86 -11.14
N THR A 45 -12.16 -14.53 -10.92
CA THR A 45 -11.15 -14.05 -9.98
C THR A 45 -10.09 -13.27 -10.75
N VAL A 46 -9.98 -11.98 -10.48
CA VAL A 46 -9.02 -11.06 -11.09
C VAL A 46 -7.72 -11.07 -10.27
N LEU A 47 -6.62 -11.34 -10.96
CA LEU A 47 -5.26 -11.33 -10.43
C LEU A 47 -4.48 -10.17 -11.05
N GLN A 48 -3.56 -9.62 -10.28
CA GLN A 48 -2.75 -8.47 -10.68
C GLN A 48 -1.35 -8.88 -11.18
N TRP A 49 -0.87 -10.06 -10.79
CA TRP A 49 0.45 -10.58 -11.17
C TRP A 49 0.39 -12.05 -11.56
N GLU A 50 1.27 -12.48 -12.45
CA GLU A 50 1.36 -13.87 -12.91
C GLU A 50 1.71 -14.83 -11.76
N GLU A 51 2.53 -14.39 -10.81
CA GLU A 51 2.91 -15.15 -9.61
C GLU A 51 1.69 -15.58 -8.78
N GLN A 52 0.62 -14.79 -8.82
CA GLN A 52 -0.61 -15.08 -8.07
C GLN A 52 -1.36 -16.30 -8.62
N LYS A 53 -1.12 -16.72 -9.87
CA LYS A 53 -1.70 -17.96 -10.41
C LYS A 53 -1.22 -19.20 -9.66
N LYS A 54 -0.04 -19.15 -9.02
CA LYS A 54 0.45 -20.23 -8.16
C LYS A 54 -0.44 -20.43 -6.93
N LEU A 55 -1.09 -19.37 -6.46
CA LEU A 55 -1.96 -19.35 -5.28
C LEU A 55 -3.44 -19.54 -5.65
N LEU A 56 -3.88 -18.95 -6.76
CA LEU A 56 -5.27 -18.93 -7.22
C LEU A 56 -5.33 -19.41 -8.69
N LYS A 57 -5.23 -20.73 -8.90
CA LYS A 57 -5.09 -21.34 -10.24
C LYS A 57 -6.19 -20.99 -11.24
N LYS A 58 -7.41 -20.73 -10.77
CA LYS A 58 -8.55 -20.36 -11.62
C LYS A 58 -8.63 -18.86 -11.92
N GLY A 59 -7.69 -18.06 -11.42
CA GLY A 59 -7.68 -16.61 -11.61
C GLY A 59 -7.17 -16.18 -12.98
N THR A 60 -7.70 -15.07 -13.48
CA THR A 60 -7.29 -14.41 -14.71
C THR A 60 -6.41 -13.22 -14.36
N VAL A 61 -5.20 -13.16 -14.94
CA VAL A 61 -4.28 -12.04 -14.72
C VAL A 61 -4.64 -10.92 -15.69
N VAL A 62 -4.96 -9.75 -15.13
CA VAL A 62 -5.32 -8.56 -15.90
C VAL A 62 -4.30 -7.43 -15.74
N GLY A 63 -3.26 -7.66 -14.95
CA GLY A 63 -2.28 -6.65 -14.55
C GLY A 63 -2.73 -5.83 -13.33
N PRO A 64 -1.87 -4.91 -12.86
CA PRO A 64 -2.13 -4.15 -11.65
C PRO A 64 -3.27 -3.15 -11.85
N LEU A 65 -4.19 -3.13 -10.88
CA LEU A 65 -5.31 -2.19 -10.85
C LEU A 65 -4.84 -0.89 -10.19
N ILE A 66 -4.40 0.04 -11.03
CA ILE A 66 -3.79 1.29 -10.61
C ILE A 66 -4.75 2.45 -10.91
N PRO A 67 -5.11 3.29 -9.92
CA PRO A 67 -5.97 4.44 -10.16
C PRO A 67 -5.26 5.49 -11.01
N LYS A 68 -6.04 6.34 -11.71
CA LYS A 68 -5.48 7.51 -12.39
C LYS A 68 -4.95 8.50 -11.34
N PRO A 69 -3.89 9.27 -11.65
CA PRO A 69 -3.42 10.31 -10.74
C PRO A 69 -4.52 11.36 -10.53
N GLU A 70 -4.76 11.72 -9.27
CA GLU A 70 -5.71 12.77 -8.85
C GLU A 70 -5.20 14.17 -9.25
N ILE A 71 -3.87 14.35 -9.22
CA ILE A 71 -3.18 15.59 -9.60
C ILE A 71 -1.95 15.28 -10.46
N GLN A 72 -1.37 16.28 -11.12
CA GLN A 72 -0.12 16.07 -11.85
C GLN A 72 1.06 15.91 -10.87
N PRO A 73 2.01 15.00 -11.14
CA PRO A 73 3.24 14.91 -10.37
C PRO A 73 4.07 16.20 -10.55
N TRP A 74 4.72 16.63 -9.49
CA TRP A 74 5.57 17.82 -9.45
C TRP A 74 6.81 17.54 -8.60
N ASN A 75 7.82 18.41 -8.65
CA ASN A 75 9.03 18.25 -7.83
C ASN A 75 9.00 19.22 -6.65
N GLY A 76 8.74 18.71 -5.46
CA GLY A 76 8.83 19.45 -4.20
C GLY A 76 10.19 19.34 -3.51
N GLY A 77 11.12 18.57 -4.08
CA GLY A 77 12.50 18.41 -3.59
C GLY A 77 12.63 17.65 -2.27
N TYR A 78 11.54 17.05 -1.76
CA TYR A 78 11.53 16.37 -0.47
C TYR A 78 11.53 14.85 -0.59
N ILE A 79 12.07 14.19 0.43
CA ILE A 79 12.02 12.74 0.57
C ILE A 79 10.78 12.39 1.40
N LEU A 80 9.84 11.67 0.81
CA LEU A 80 8.68 11.15 1.53
C LEU A 80 9.04 9.81 2.17
N VAL A 81 9.00 9.72 3.49
CA VAL A 81 9.24 8.48 4.25
C VAL A 81 7.95 8.02 4.92
N THR A 82 7.55 6.78 4.71
CA THR A 82 6.30 6.24 5.29
C THR A 82 6.31 4.74 5.56
N GLY A 83 5.78 4.35 6.72
CA GLY A 83 5.50 2.96 7.09
C GLY A 83 4.04 2.55 6.86
N GLY A 84 3.26 3.33 6.12
CA GLY A 84 1.82 3.14 5.96
C GLY A 84 1.05 3.35 7.28
N THR A 85 -0.13 2.73 7.40
CA THR A 85 -1.01 2.93 8.56
C THR A 85 -0.40 2.44 9.87
N LEU A 86 0.30 1.29 9.86
CA LEU A 86 0.87 0.71 11.07
C LEU A 86 2.23 1.32 11.44
N GLY A 87 2.90 1.98 10.48
CA GLY A 87 4.21 2.57 10.67
C GLY A 87 5.36 1.56 10.57
N HIS A 88 6.59 2.08 10.56
CA HIS A 88 7.83 1.30 10.47
C HIS A 88 8.91 1.96 11.33
N LYS A 89 8.85 1.74 12.64
CA LYS A 89 9.69 2.45 13.61
C LYS A 89 11.18 2.34 13.29
N LYS A 90 11.66 1.14 12.97
CA LYS A 90 13.08 0.91 12.62
C LYS A 90 13.52 1.74 11.41
N LEU A 91 12.70 1.84 10.38
CA LEU A 91 12.98 2.71 9.24
C LEU A 91 13.04 4.18 9.70
N PHE A 92 12.10 4.62 10.52
CA PHE A 92 12.04 6.01 10.98
C PHE A 92 13.24 6.37 11.85
N ASP A 93 13.65 5.48 12.75
CA ASP A 93 14.84 5.66 13.59
C ASP A 93 16.10 5.81 12.72
N VAL A 94 16.31 4.91 11.75
CA VAL A 94 17.46 4.97 10.82
C VAL A 94 17.47 6.24 9.99
N ILE A 95 16.29 6.69 9.52
CA ILE A 95 16.17 7.94 8.78
C ILE A 95 16.49 9.14 9.68
N SER A 96 15.99 9.14 10.92
CA SER A 96 16.24 10.20 11.91
C SER A 96 17.72 10.32 12.29
N GLU A 97 18.44 9.21 12.34
CA GLU A 97 19.89 9.21 12.61
C GLU A 97 20.74 9.57 11.37
N SER A 98 20.13 9.71 10.20
CA SER A 98 20.82 10.05 8.96
C SER A 98 21.09 11.56 8.83
N LYS A 99 21.85 11.92 7.78
CA LYS A 99 22.13 13.33 7.43
C LYS A 99 21.17 13.86 6.34
N LEU A 100 20.02 13.22 6.15
CA LEU A 100 19.04 13.63 5.16
C LEU A 100 18.35 14.93 5.59
N ASN A 101 18.12 15.80 4.61
CA ASN A 101 17.39 17.06 4.78
C ASN A 101 16.11 17.02 3.95
N ASN A 102 15.17 17.93 4.24
CA ASN A 102 13.90 18.05 3.54
C ASN A 102 13.09 16.74 3.52
N VAL A 103 12.88 16.17 4.71
CA VAL A 103 12.12 14.93 4.89
C VAL A 103 10.67 15.25 5.25
N VAL A 104 9.75 14.58 4.56
CA VAL A 104 8.34 14.48 4.97
C VAL A 104 8.13 13.08 5.53
N LEU A 105 7.87 12.98 6.83
CA LEU A 105 7.69 11.69 7.52
C LEU A 105 6.21 11.47 7.85
N GLN A 106 5.64 10.35 7.38
CA GLN A 106 4.31 9.88 7.77
C GLN A 106 4.42 8.64 8.66
N THR A 107 4.14 8.79 9.96
CA THR A 107 4.48 7.78 10.98
C THR A 107 3.40 6.71 11.19
N GLY A 108 2.15 6.99 10.82
CA GLY A 108 1.02 6.12 11.10
C GLY A 108 0.80 6.02 12.61
N ARG A 109 0.72 4.78 13.13
CA ARG A 109 0.56 4.51 14.57
C ARG A 109 1.83 4.67 15.40
N VAL A 110 2.99 4.86 14.79
CA VAL A 110 4.23 5.12 15.55
C VAL A 110 4.18 6.56 16.08
N ASN A 111 4.50 6.73 17.36
CA ASN A 111 4.54 8.04 18.01
C ASN A 111 5.48 9.00 17.25
N PRO A 112 4.99 10.14 16.74
CA PRO A 112 5.80 11.09 15.98
C PRO A 112 6.68 12.00 16.84
N GLU A 113 6.38 12.13 18.14
CA GLU A 113 7.00 13.14 19.01
C GLU A 113 8.52 13.05 19.12
N PRO A 114 9.16 11.88 19.21
CA PRO A 114 10.62 11.80 19.23
C PRO A 114 11.25 12.43 17.98
N TYR A 115 10.69 12.14 16.80
CA TYR A 115 11.20 12.64 15.53
C TYR A 115 10.95 14.14 15.37
N ARG A 116 9.81 14.67 15.87
CA ARG A 116 9.52 16.13 15.85
C ARG A 116 10.50 16.94 16.68
N ARG A 117 10.93 16.39 17.83
CA ARG A 117 11.90 17.07 18.70
C ARG A 117 13.31 17.04 18.11
N GLN A 118 13.69 15.94 17.48
CA GLN A 118 15.01 15.77 16.89
C GLN A 118 15.16 16.53 15.56
N HIS A 119 14.08 16.62 14.79
CA HIS A 119 14.04 17.25 13.46
C HIS A 119 12.89 18.26 13.37
N PRO A 120 12.98 19.42 14.05
CA PRO A 120 11.96 20.46 13.98
C PRO A 120 11.78 21.05 12.57
N GLU A 121 12.76 20.86 11.68
CA GLU A 121 12.75 21.27 10.28
C GLU A 121 12.00 20.30 9.36
N TRP A 122 11.68 19.09 9.82
CA TRP A 122 10.94 18.09 9.03
C TRP A 122 9.44 18.28 9.13
N LYS A 123 8.74 17.92 8.05
CA LYS A 123 7.28 17.83 8.07
C LYS A 123 6.87 16.45 8.57
N ILE A 124 6.37 16.35 9.79
CA ILE A 124 6.03 15.06 10.42
C ILE A 124 4.54 14.95 10.72
N LEU A 125 3.91 13.96 10.10
CA LEU A 125 2.47 13.69 10.15
C LEU A 125 2.20 12.26 10.60
N GLU A 126 1.08 12.02 11.28
CA GLU A 126 0.65 10.65 11.59
C GLU A 126 -0.10 10.05 10.39
N HIS A 127 -1.09 10.79 9.88
CA HIS A 127 -1.95 10.42 8.76
C HIS A 127 -2.26 11.63 7.87
N SER A 128 -2.59 11.37 6.60
CA SER A 128 -3.08 12.39 5.66
C SER A 128 -4.22 11.81 4.83
N ALA A 129 -5.36 12.51 4.79
CA ALA A 129 -6.45 12.18 3.86
C ALA A 129 -6.09 12.50 2.40
N LYS A 130 -5.07 13.33 2.19
CA LYS A 130 -4.55 13.74 0.89
C LYS A 130 -3.15 13.17 0.65
N PHE A 131 -2.96 11.90 0.99
CA PHE A 131 -1.65 11.25 0.90
C PHE A 131 -1.09 11.27 -0.53
N TYR A 132 -1.96 11.23 -1.53
CA TYR A 132 -1.60 11.35 -2.93
C TYR A 132 -0.87 12.67 -3.26
N GLU A 133 -1.17 13.78 -2.56
CA GLU A 133 -0.45 15.06 -2.76
C GLU A 133 1.01 14.95 -2.29
N LEU A 134 1.24 14.19 -1.20
CA LEU A 134 2.59 13.93 -0.67
C LEU A 134 3.40 13.06 -1.62
N ILE A 135 2.79 12.04 -2.23
CA ILE A 135 3.47 11.20 -3.22
C ILE A 135 3.76 12.02 -4.47
N ALA A 136 2.77 12.77 -4.98
CA ALA A 136 2.89 13.54 -6.22
C ALA A 136 4.02 14.57 -6.17
N GLY A 137 4.30 15.15 -5.00
CA GLY A 137 5.36 16.14 -4.80
C GLY A 137 6.72 15.58 -4.39
N ALA A 138 6.79 14.32 -3.96
CA ALA A 138 8.04 13.71 -3.50
C ALA A 138 9.09 13.65 -4.62
N GLU A 139 10.35 13.89 -4.29
CA GLU A 139 11.48 13.58 -5.17
C GLU A 139 11.80 12.09 -5.13
N VAL A 140 11.77 11.51 -3.94
CA VAL A 140 11.93 10.08 -3.68
C VAL A 140 10.93 9.63 -2.61
N VAL A 141 10.33 8.46 -2.80
CA VAL A 141 9.47 7.80 -1.81
C VAL A 141 10.22 6.64 -1.16
N VAL A 142 10.35 6.66 0.16
CA VAL A 142 10.91 5.56 0.96
C VAL A 142 9.78 4.92 1.74
N THR A 143 9.50 3.65 1.45
CA THR A 143 8.37 2.97 2.08
C THR A 143 8.60 1.49 2.27
N HIS A 144 7.73 0.85 3.05
CA HIS A 144 7.71 -0.60 3.20
C HIS A 144 6.97 -1.27 2.04
N PHE A 145 7.00 -2.60 1.98
CA PHE A 145 6.23 -3.37 1.01
C PHE A 145 4.72 -3.26 1.26
N GLY A 146 4.04 -2.41 0.47
CA GLY A 146 2.62 -2.11 0.62
C GLY A 146 2.02 -1.37 -0.58
N ALA A 147 0.77 -0.90 -0.45
CA ALA A 147 0.03 -0.23 -1.52
C ALA A 147 0.68 1.09 -1.99
N THR A 148 1.43 1.77 -1.11
CA THR A 148 2.13 3.02 -1.43
C THR A 148 3.11 2.87 -2.60
N ILE A 149 3.68 1.69 -2.82
CA ILE A 149 4.55 1.44 -3.98
C ILE A 149 3.77 1.62 -5.29
N LEU A 150 2.52 1.13 -5.33
CA LEU A 150 1.66 1.26 -6.51
C LEU A 150 1.23 2.70 -6.72
N GLU A 151 0.93 3.41 -5.63
CA GLU A 151 0.63 4.84 -5.68
C GLU A 151 1.83 5.64 -6.22
N ALA A 152 3.06 5.35 -5.76
CA ALA A 152 4.27 6.00 -6.24
C ALA A 152 4.55 5.73 -7.73
N ILE A 153 4.23 4.53 -8.23
CA ILE A 153 4.30 4.20 -9.65
C ILE A 153 3.36 5.08 -10.48
N VAL A 154 2.15 5.39 -9.99
CA VAL A 154 1.19 6.27 -10.68
C VAL A 154 1.80 7.64 -10.95
N TYR A 155 2.49 8.17 -9.95
CA TYR A 155 3.16 9.47 -9.99
C TYR A 155 4.59 9.40 -10.55
N LYS A 156 5.03 8.23 -11.03
CA LYS A 156 6.36 7.96 -11.59
C LYS A 156 7.49 8.38 -10.65
N LYS A 157 7.31 8.16 -9.35
CA LYS A 157 8.29 8.56 -8.34
C LYS A 157 9.32 7.47 -8.09
N PRO A 158 10.62 7.80 -8.09
CA PRO A 158 11.66 6.90 -7.60
C PRO A 158 11.28 6.40 -6.20
N THR A 159 11.33 5.07 -6.02
CA THR A 159 10.85 4.44 -4.79
C THR A 159 11.90 3.51 -4.22
N VAL A 160 12.26 3.71 -2.94
CA VAL A 160 13.10 2.81 -2.15
C VAL A 160 12.18 1.95 -1.28
N VAL A 161 12.21 0.64 -1.51
CA VAL A 161 11.40 -0.32 -0.75
C VAL A 161 12.24 -0.92 0.37
N VAL A 162 11.80 -0.70 1.61
CA VAL A 162 12.47 -1.18 2.82
C VAL A 162 11.59 -2.23 3.49
N PRO A 163 11.93 -3.53 3.39
CA PRO A 163 11.19 -4.59 4.06
C PRO A 163 11.02 -4.29 5.56
N ASN A 164 9.82 -4.52 6.10
CA ASN A 164 9.60 -4.43 7.54
C ASN A 164 9.64 -5.85 8.14
N PRO A 165 10.72 -6.24 8.84
CA PRO A 165 10.84 -7.59 9.40
C PRO A 165 9.85 -7.86 10.54
N GLU A 166 9.27 -6.82 11.14
CA GLU A 166 8.31 -6.97 12.25
C GLU A 166 6.91 -7.36 11.75
N TRP A 167 6.67 -7.20 10.45
CA TRP A 167 5.38 -7.51 9.85
C TRP A 167 5.31 -8.98 9.48
N THR A 168 4.73 -9.76 10.40
CA THR A 168 4.52 -11.21 10.24
C THR A 168 3.24 -11.55 9.47
N ARG A 169 2.40 -10.55 9.19
CA ARG A 169 1.16 -10.69 8.41
C ARG A 169 1.12 -9.60 7.35
N THR A 170 1.18 -9.99 6.09
CA THR A 170 0.95 -9.08 4.96
C THR A 170 -0.54 -8.75 4.82
N ALA A 171 -0.84 -7.56 4.28
CA ALA A 171 -2.18 -7.00 4.06
C ALA A 171 -3.08 -7.88 3.18
#